data_AF-A0A8C3QCZ9-F1
#
_entry.id   AF-A0A8C3QCZ9-F1
#
_cell.length_a   1.000
_cell.length_b   1.000
_cell.length_c   1.000
_cell.angle_alpha   90.00
_cell.angle_beta   90.00
_cell.angle_gamma   90.00
#
_symmetry.space_group_name_H-M   'P 1'
#
loop_
_entity.id
_entity.type
_entity.pdbx_description
1 polymer ?
#
loop_
_entity_poly.entity_id
_entity_poly.type
_entity_poly.pdbx_seq_one_letter_code
_entity_poly.pdbx_strand_id
1 'polypeptide(L)'
;MAVRAALLLAVLLLSHHPGDTAILEANGNLSCRCLKSTRAFIPPERYSSIEVWPVGSSCRRPEVVIKLKSLKKVCVDPDTPWMRKLLQDLPHLRKKKVPR
;
A
#
# COMPACT_ATOMS: atom_id res chain seq x y z
N MET A 1 -21.02 -36.76 -28.82
CA MET A 1 -21.25 -35.33 -28.54
C MET A 1 -21.13 -34.98 -27.05
N ALA A 2 -21.68 -35.79 -26.13
CA ALA A 2 -21.65 -35.51 -24.69
C ALA A 2 -20.24 -35.48 -24.05
N VAL A 3 -19.32 -36.32 -24.50
CA VAL A 3 -17.95 -36.42 -23.93
C VAL A 3 -17.14 -35.14 -24.17
N ARG A 4 -17.33 -34.48 -25.32
CA ARG A 4 -16.69 -33.20 -25.65
C ARG A 4 -17.22 -32.07 -24.77
N ALA A 5 -18.51 -32.06 -24.48
CA ALA A 5 -19.12 -31.08 -23.58
C ALA A 5 -18.61 -31.25 -22.14
N ALA A 6 -18.47 -32.49 -21.67
CA ALA A 6 -17.95 -32.80 -20.34
C ALA A 6 -16.48 -32.36 -20.17
N LEU A 7 -15.65 -32.57 -21.20
CA LEU A 7 -14.25 -32.16 -21.20
C LEU A 7 -14.09 -30.63 -21.17
N LEU A 8 -14.91 -29.90 -21.92
CA LEU A 8 -14.88 -28.43 -21.94
C LEU A 8 -15.29 -27.84 -20.59
N LEU A 9 -16.31 -28.42 -19.93
CA LEU A 9 -16.73 -28.01 -18.59
C LEU A 9 -15.64 -28.25 -17.53
N ALA A 10 -14.93 -29.38 -17.62
CA ALA A 10 -13.82 -29.67 -16.71
C ALA A 10 -12.68 -28.65 -16.86
N VAL A 11 -12.30 -28.28 -18.09
CA VAL A 11 -11.24 -27.29 -18.34
C VAL A 11 -11.62 -25.89 -17.81
N LEU A 12 -12.88 -25.49 -17.92
CA LEU A 12 -13.40 -24.23 -17.38
C LEU A 12 -13.32 -24.16 -15.85
N LEU A 13 -13.51 -25.28 -15.15
CA LEU A 13 -13.43 -25.33 -13.68
C LEU A 13 -11.99 -25.25 -13.17
N LEU A 14 -11.01 -25.83 -13.86
CA LEU A 14 -9.59 -25.72 -13.49
C LEU A 14 -8.98 -24.34 -13.77
N SER A 15 -9.63 -23.54 -14.61
CA SER A 15 -9.22 -22.16 -14.93
C SER A 15 -9.57 -21.17 -13.81
N HIS A 16 -10.51 -21.53 -12.93
CA HIS A 16 -10.85 -20.75 -11.74
C HIS A 16 -9.83 -21.01 -10.64
N HIS A 17 -8.63 -20.45 -10.78
CA HIS A 17 -7.80 -20.22 -9.61
C HIS A 17 -8.53 -19.19 -8.74
N PRO A 18 -8.91 -19.49 -7.48
CA PRO A 18 -9.07 -18.46 -6.47
C PRO A 18 -7.68 -17.91 -6.14
N GLY A 19 -7.04 -17.29 -7.13
CA GLY A 19 -5.80 -16.56 -7.01
C GLY A 19 -6.13 -15.26 -6.29
N ASP A 20 -5.51 -15.11 -5.12
CA ASP A 20 -5.62 -13.97 -4.24
C ASP A 20 -7.03 -13.71 -3.72
N THR A 21 -7.31 -14.27 -2.54
CA THR A 21 -8.07 -13.53 -1.53
C THR A 21 -7.30 -12.24 -1.23
N ALA A 22 -7.46 -11.25 -2.12
CA ALA A 22 -7.16 -9.87 -1.82
C ALA A 22 -8.13 -9.50 -0.70
N ILE A 23 -7.61 -9.55 0.52
CA ILE A 23 -8.29 -9.08 1.72
C ILE A 23 -8.72 -7.64 1.45
N LEU A 24 -9.98 -7.49 1.08
CA LEU A 24 -10.66 -6.24 0.82
C LEU A 24 -11.02 -5.67 2.18
N GLU A 25 -10.07 -4.98 2.81
CA GLU A 25 -10.35 -4.11 3.96
C GLU A 25 -11.05 -2.83 3.46
N ALA A 26 -12.26 -3.01 2.93
CA ALA A 26 -13.22 -1.95 2.72
C ALA A 26 -13.71 -1.48 4.08
N ASN A 27 -13.23 -0.31 4.53
CA ASN A 27 -13.86 0.38 5.67
C ASN A 27 -13.74 1.91 5.53
N GLY A 28 -14.71 2.52 4.86
CA GLY A 28 -14.86 3.98 4.80
C GLY A 28 -14.17 4.67 3.62
N ASN A 29 -14.67 4.42 2.40
CA ASN A 29 -14.20 5.09 1.18
C ASN A 29 -14.83 6.49 1.04
N LEU A 30 -14.20 7.49 1.66
CA LEU A 30 -14.16 8.83 1.10
C LEU A 30 -12.88 8.91 0.24
N SER A 31 -12.79 9.83 -0.74
CA SER A 31 -11.70 9.97 -1.74
C SER A 31 -10.26 10.03 -1.20
N CYS A 32 -9.78 8.94 -0.61
CA CYS A 32 -8.42 8.73 -0.15
C CYS A 32 -7.48 8.62 -1.36
N ARG A 33 -6.24 9.09 -1.20
CA ARG A 33 -5.25 9.08 -2.29
C ARG A 33 -4.63 7.71 -2.51
N CYS A 34 -4.59 6.90 -1.46
CA CYS A 34 -4.07 5.55 -1.46
C CYS A 34 -5.23 4.55 -1.59
N LEU A 35 -5.30 3.87 -2.73
CA LEU A 35 -6.23 2.75 -2.93
C LEU A 35 -5.74 1.48 -2.21
N LYS A 36 -4.43 1.31 -2.10
CA LYS A 36 -3.78 0.16 -1.45
C LYS A 36 -2.54 0.63 -0.70
N SER A 37 -2.27 -0.01 0.42
CA SER A 37 -1.12 0.27 1.28
C SER A 37 -0.26 -0.98 1.44
N THR A 38 1.06 -0.84 1.45
CA THR A 38 1.97 -1.93 1.81
C THR A 38 2.35 -1.87 3.28
N ARG A 39 2.56 -3.05 3.86
CA ARG A 39 3.14 -3.20 5.21
C ARG A 39 4.62 -3.57 5.18
N ALA A 40 5.15 -3.90 4.00
CA ALA A 40 6.53 -4.34 3.81
C ALA A 40 7.51 -3.23 4.22
N PHE A 41 8.57 -3.62 4.92
CA PHE A 41 9.64 -2.69 5.29
C PHE A 41 10.36 -2.20 4.04
N ILE A 42 10.58 -0.88 3.96
CA ILE A 42 11.34 -0.26 2.88
C ILE A 42 12.56 0.41 3.51
N PRO A 43 13.80 0.10 3.08
CA PRO A 43 15.00 0.73 3.64
C PRO A 43 15.03 2.26 3.40
N PRO A 44 15.36 3.10 4.41
CA PRO A 44 15.39 4.56 4.29
C PRO A 44 16.30 5.11 3.19
N GLU A 45 17.34 4.37 2.81
CA GLU A 45 18.27 4.73 1.74
C GLU A 45 17.57 4.87 0.39
N ARG A 46 16.42 4.20 0.22
CA ARG A 46 15.61 4.26 -0.99
C ARG A 46 14.69 5.48 -1.04
N TYR A 47 14.53 6.21 0.07
CA TYR A 47 13.58 7.31 0.16
C TYR A 47 14.14 8.57 -0.50
N SER A 48 13.29 9.21 -1.30
CA SER A 48 13.49 10.57 -1.79
C SER A 48 12.80 11.57 -0.85
N SER A 49 11.53 11.32 -0.54
CA SER A 49 10.75 12.13 0.40
C SER A 49 9.63 11.30 1.03
N ILE A 50 9.14 11.74 2.18
CA ILE A 50 7.99 11.16 2.87
C ILE A 50 6.91 12.24 2.95
N GLU A 51 5.70 11.90 2.54
CA GLU A 51 4.51 12.74 2.66
C GLU A 51 3.53 12.07 3.60
N VAL A 52 3.06 12.84 4.59
CA VAL A 52 2.10 12.36 5.60
C VAL A 52 0.84 13.19 5.45
N TRP A 53 -0.27 12.52 5.20
CA TRP A 53 -1.60 13.12 5.09
C TRP A 53 -2.40 12.72 6.33
N PRO A 54 -2.74 13.67 7.21
CA PRO A 54 -3.51 13.37 8.40
C PRO A 54 -4.97 13.03 8.03
N VAL A 55 -5.70 12.51 9.00
CA VAL A 55 -7.14 12.28 8.87
C VAL A 55 -7.85 13.60 8.52
N GLY A 56 -8.68 13.56 7.48
CA GLY A 56 -9.44 14.72 6.99
C GLY A 56 -10.92 14.41 6.80
N SER A 57 -11.67 15.38 6.27
CA SER A 57 -13.06 15.20 5.87
C SER A 57 -13.19 14.22 4.70
N SER A 58 -12.25 14.26 3.75
CA SER A 58 -12.23 13.43 2.54
C SER A 58 -11.55 12.08 2.70
N CYS A 59 -10.85 11.82 3.79
CA CYS A 59 -10.29 10.50 4.09
C CYS A 59 -10.21 10.33 5.60
N ARG A 60 -10.92 9.34 6.14
CA ARG A 60 -11.01 9.09 7.59
C ARG A 60 -9.80 8.36 8.16
N ARG A 61 -8.83 8.03 7.32
CA ARG A 61 -7.61 7.31 7.69
C ARG A 61 -6.39 8.18 7.40
N PRO A 62 -5.35 8.14 8.24
CA PRO A 62 -4.08 8.77 7.89
C PRO A 62 -3.43 8.02 6.72
N GLU A 63 -2.79 8.75 5.82
CA GLU A 63 -2.09 8.17 4.67
C GLU A 63 -0.61 8.57 4.70
N VAL A 64 0.27 7.60 4.49
CA VAL A 64 1.71 7.85 4.36
C VAL A 64 2.16 7.43 2.98
N VAL A 65 2.75 8.36 2.25
CA VAL A 65 3.29 8.12 0.91
C VAL A 65 4.80 8.33 0.93
N ILE A 66 5.53 7.27 0.59
CA ILE A 66 6.97 7.33 0.38
C ILE A 66 7.22 7.53 -1.11
N LYS A 67 7.90 8.61 -1.47
CA LYS A 67 8.50 8.76 -2.80
C LYS A 67 9.88 8.13 -2.76
N LEU A 68 10.11 7.12 -3.58
CA LEU A 68 11.41 6.49 -3.72
C LEU A 68 12.32 7.33 -4.64
N LYS A 69 13.64 7.16 -4.50
CA LYS A 69 14.63 7.76 -5.42
C LYS A 69 14.41 7.33 -6.88
N SER A 70 13.79 6.16 -7.09
CA SER A 70 13.34 5.69 -8.40
C SER A 70 12.07 6.40 -8.91
N LEU A 71 11.65 7.50 -8.29
CA LEU A 71 10.42 8.27 -8.55
C LEU A 71 9.10 7.51 -8.34
N LYS A 72 9.16 6.24 -7.94
CA LYS A 72 7.98 5.43 -7.60
C LYS A 72 7.37 5.93 -6.29
N LYS A 73 6.04 6.01 -6.25
CA LYS A 73 5.28 6.35 -5.04
C LYS A 73 4.73 5.07 -4.43
N VAL A 74 4.92 4.91 -3.13
CA VAL A 74 4.43 3.75 -2.38
C VAL A 74 3.62 4.24 -1.20
N CYS A 75 2.36 3.86 -1.14
CA CYS A 75 1.51 4.05 0.02
C CYS A 75 1.86 3.00 1.08
N VAL A 76 2.09 3.44 2.31
CA VAL A 76 2.46 2.58 3.42
C VAL A 76 1.42 2.68 4.51
N ASP A 77 1.14 1.54 5.15
CA ASP A 77 0.24 1.46 6.29
C ASP A 77 0.88 2.14 7.52
N PRO A 78 0.30 3.25 8.04
CA PRO A 78 0.82 3.99 9.18
C PRO A 78 0.78 3.19 10.49
N ASP A 79 0.02 2.10 10.55
CA ASP A 79 -0.10 1.26 11.75
C ASP A 79 1.05 0.27 11.93
N THR A 80 1.96 0.18 10.96
CA THR A 80 3.13 -0.69 11.08
C THR A 80 4.13 -0.18 12.13
N PRO A 81 4.75 -1.05 12.95
CA PRO A 81 5.68 -0.63 14.00
C PRO A 81 6.87 0.20 13.49
N TRP A 82 7.42 -0.19 12.34
CA TRP A 82 8.56 0.50 11.74
C TRP A 82 8.18 1.89 11.20
N MET A 83 6.97 2.04 10.64
CA MET A 83 6.48 3.33 10.15
C MET A 83 6.21 4.28 11.32
N ARG A 84 5.58 3.79 12.40
CA ARG A 84 5.38 4.58 13.62
C ARG A 84 6.70 5.10 14.18
N LYS A 85 7.72 4.25 14.25
CA LYS A 85 9.06 4.64 14.69
C LYS A 85 9.69 5.69 13.76
N LEU A 86 9.60 5.48 12.44
CA LEU A 86 10.08 6.45 11.45
C LEU A 86 9.41 7.82 11.59
N LEU A 87 8.09 7.85 11.81
CA LEU A 87 7.33 9.09 12.01
C LEU A 87 7.73 9.81 13.31
N GLN A 88 8.06 9.07 14.37
CA GLN A 88 8.60 9.63 15.61
C GLN A 88 10.01 10.23 15.42
N ASP A 89 10.82 9.63 14.55
CA ASP A 89 12.20 10.08 14.27
C ASP A 89 12.26 11.26 13.27
N LEU A 90 11.23 11.45 12.43
CA LEU A 90 11.17 12.51 11.41
C LEU A 90 11.49 13.93 11.90
N PRO A 91 10.97 14.41 13.05
CA PRO A 91 11.33 15.71 13.61
C PRO A 91 12.84 15.87 13.83
N HIS A 92 13.53 14.79 14.19
CA HIS A 92 14.98 14.76 14.38
C HIS A 92 15.74 14.69 13.05
N LEU A 93 15.20 13.97 12.06
CA LEU A 93 15.77 13.87 10.71
C LEU A 93 15.70 15.21 9.94
N ARG A 94 14.63 16.00 10.11
CA ARG A 94 14.54 17.33 9.48
C ARG A 94 15.56 18.33 10.01
N LYS A 95 15.97 18.22 11.28
CA LYS A 95 17.04 19.06 11.86
C LYS A 95 18.42 18.73 11.32
N LYS A 96 18.66 17.47 10.95
CA LYS A 96 19.97 16.99 10.44
C LYS A 96 20.19 17.27 8.95
N LYS A 97 19.12 17.49 8.17
CA LYS A 97 19.16 17.62 6.69
C LYS A 97 19.07 19.06 6.17
N VAL A 98 19.41 20.07 6.98
CA VAL A 98 19.65 21.45 6.49
C VAL A 98 21.16 21.76 6.59
N PRO A 99 21.98 21.34 5.62
CA PRO A 99 23.08 22.16 5.17
C PRO A 99 22.51 23.20 4.19
N ARG A 100 22.53 24.48 4.60
CA ARG A 100 22.37 25.61 3.67
C ARG A 100 23.72 25.87 3.02
#